data_AF-A0A0K1T8P4-F1
#
_entry.id   AF-A0A0K1T8P4-F1
#
_cell.length_a   1.000
_cell.length_b   1.000
_cell.length_c   1.000
_cell.angle_alpha   90.00
_cell.angle_beta   90.00
_cell.angle_gamma   90.00
#
_symmetry.space_group_name_H-M   'P 1'
#
loop_
_entity.id
_entity.type
_entity.pdbx_description
1 polymer ?
#
loop_
_entity_poly.entity_id
_entity_poly.type
_entity_poly.pdbx_seq_one_letter_code
_entity_poly.pdbx_strand_id
1 'polypeptide(L)'
;MTVSHDPGNPGGDSEELDLLDKFTKLLTGVGSAFSDRWQHIWIYDCDPLKDTLAMIAVELMNVADKRTIPVFVNVSASEMDPLLSYFLLGNEGVYVLEGTVQDQARVGRIKERLRRSFGSGLVYVIASKEFHDEILSMAETGGPNREPMESAREVKSFECNKILNLVRWLTLISSGFSAPPELADLTTGHRLLYSKVLDKADSLLREMEAKIPGLALLDRPNAGEGRESMDHRLLKRLALYDLVSNRGIDVNKVYVEGVGIHGRLSECGELVPDLFVETLGLAIDVKTSYGALPADELSEAVEKYSKCGRVEVVFRPLPALLFLKDIVAKLKAYRETGVKVSVKIPAMTEGRPSLIDLADAFKRLKAMGLVKADS
;
A
#
# COMPACT_ATOMS: atom_id res chain seq x y z
N MET A 1 12.60 -1.05 37.02
CA MET A 1 11.49 -1.99 36.75
C MET A 1 11.56 -2.34 35.27
N THR A 2 12.20 -3.45 34.97
CA THR A 2 12.40 -3.97 33.61
C THR A 2 11.18 -4.81 33.23
N VAL A 3 10.40 -4.34 32.25
CA VAL A 3 9.39 -5.18 31.60
C VAL A 3 10.13 -6.16 30.71
N SER A 4 10.17 -7.42 31.13
CA SER A 4 10.67 -8.52 30.31
C SER A 4 9.65 -8.78 29.20
N HIS A 5 9.96 -8.37 27.97
CA HIS A 5 9.33 -8.97 26.81
C HIS A 5 9.93 -10.36 26.62
N ASP A 6 9.14 -11.37 26.94
CA ASP A 6 9.39 -12.74 26.54
C ASP A 6 9.34 -12.80 25.00
N PRO A 7 10.44 -13.15 24.27
CA PRO A 7 10.46 -13.19 22.80
C PRO A 7 9.83 -14.49 22.24
N GLY A 8 9.19 -15.28 23.10
CA GLY A 8 8.93 -16.70 22.88
C GLY A 8 7.50 -17.10 22.51
N ASN A 9 6.72 -16.32 21.74
CA ASN A 9 5.63 -16.90 20.93
C ASN A 9 5.13 -15.93 19.84
N PRO A 10 5.50 -16.08 18.55
CA PRO A 10 4.91 -15.32 17.46
C PRO A 10 3.80 -16.13 16.76
N GLY A 11 3.11 -17.01 17.50
CA GLY A 11 1.85 -17.56 17.02
C GLY A 11 0.84 -16.43 17.11
N GLY A 12 0.67 -15.65 16.04
CA GLY A 12 -0.30 -14.56 16.01
C GLY A 12 -1.62 -15.06 16.56
N ASP A 13 -2.08 -14.46 17.66
CA ASP A 13 -3.22 -14.98 18.42
C ASP A 13 -4.42 -15.11 17.49
N SER A 14 -5.31 -16.08 17.72
CA SER A 14 -6.56 -16.16 16.95
C SER A 14 -7.31 -14.83 16.92
N GLU A 15 -7.12 -14.05 17.99
CA GLU A 15 -7.60 -12.68 18.14
C GLU A 15 -7.01 -11.69 17.12
N GLU A 16 -5.74 -11.83 16.73
CA GLU A 16 -5.11 -10.95 15.74
C GLU A 16 -5.67 -11.18 14.35
N LEU A 17 -5.82 -12.44 13.94
CA LEU A 17 -6.41 -12.79 12.65
C LEU A 17 -7.91 -12.46 12.61
N ASP A 18 -8.64 -12.59 13.72
CA ASP A 18 -10.03 -12.14 13.83
C ASP A 18 -10.15 -10.63 13.70
N LEU A 19 -9.24 -9.87 14.33
CA LEU A 19 -9.19 -8.42 14.19
C LEU A 19 -8.97 -8.02 12.72
N LEU A 20 -7.97 -8.59 12.07
CA LEU A 20 -7.69 -8.32 10.65
C LEU A 20 -8.87 -8.71 9.74
N ASP A 21 -9.59 -9.80 10.05
CA ASP A 21 -10.78 -10.23 9.31
C ASP A 21 -11.94 -9.22 9.45
N LYS A 22 -12.16 -8.69 10.66
CA LYS A 22 -13.14 -7.62 10.91
C LYS A 22 -12.80 -6.36 10.12
N PHE A 23 -11.54 -5.93 10.14
CA PHE A 23 -11.10 -4.78 9.34
C PHE A 23 -11.19 -5.03 7.84
N THR A 24 -10.90 -6.26 7.40
CA THR A 24 -11.08 -6.67 6.01
C THR A 24 -12.52 -6.49 5.55
N LYS A 25 -13.50 -6.92 6.37
CA LYS A 25 -14.94 -6.73 6.09
C LYS A 25 -15.34 -5.25 6.06
N LEU A 26 -14.70 -4.42 6.87
CA LEU A 26 -14.89 -2.96 6.84
C LEU A 26 -14.25 -2.31 5.59
N LEU A 27 -13.19 -2.91 5.06
CA LEU A 27 -12.45 -2.47 3.86
C LEU A 27 -13.05 -3.03 2.55
N THR A 28 -13.87 -4.09 2.61
CA THR A 28 -14.55 -4.66 1.44
C THR A 28 -15.58 -3.68 0.87
N GLY A 29 -15.10 -2.89 -0.09
CA GLY A 29 -15.79 -1.86 -0.85
C GLY A 29 -14.79 -1.17 -1.79
N VAL A 30 -13.53 -1.04 -1.31
CA VAL A 30 -12.39 -0.54 -2.08
C VAL A 30 -11.66 -1.66 -2.83
N GLY A 31 -11.51 -2.84 -2.20
CA GLY A 31 -10.66 -3.94 -2.69
C GLY A 31 -11.20 -4.85 -3.80
N SER A 32 -12.45 -4.73 -4.26
CA SER A 32 -12.93 -5.52 -5.42
C SER A 32 -12.43 -5.00 -6.78
N ALA A 33 -11.54 -4.00 -6.79
CA ALA A 33 -11.10 -3.28 -7.98
C ALA A 33 -10.04 -4.03 -8.82
N PHE A 34 -9.62 -5.25 -8.43
CA PHE A 34 -8.75 -6.10 -9.25
C PHE A 34 -9.55 -7.15 -10.02
N SER A 35 -10.63 -6.73 -10.67
CA SER A 35 -11.07 -7.45 -11.86
C SER A 35 -10.23 -6.95 -13.03
N ASP A 36 -9.97 -7.78 -14.04
CA ASP A 36 -9.29 -7.48 -15.33
C ASP A 36 -10.06 -6.45 -16.20
N ARG A 37 -10.80 -5.57 -15.53
CA ARG A 37 -11.62 -4.51 -16.06
C ARG A 37 -10.75 -3.33 -16.34
N TRP A 38 -10.81 -2.89 -17.58
CA TRP A 38 -9.95 -1.86 -18.14
C TRP A 38 -10.25 -0.46 -17.55
N GLN A 39 -11.43 -0.23 -16.96
CA GLN A 39 -11.87 1.12 -16.59
C GLN A 39 -12.66 1.13 -15.28
N HIS A 40 -12.21 1.97 -14.35
CA HIS A 40 -12.87 2.24 -13.07
C HIS A 40 -13.33 3.69 -13.02
N ILE A 41 -14.60 3.90 -12.68
CA ILE A 41 -15.14 5.24 -12.48
C ILE A 41 -15.60 5.36 -11.03
N TRP A 42 -14.98 6.28 -10.30
CA TRP A 42 -15.19 6.50 -8.89
C TRP A 42 -15.87 7.84 -8.68
N ILE A 43 -17.05 7.80 -8.09
CA ILE A 43 -17.88 8.97 -7.87
C ILE A 43 -17.82 9.33 -6.39
N TYR A 44 -17.47 10.57 -6.06
CA TYR A 44 -17.37 11.05 -4.68
C TYR A 44 -18.38 12.18 -4.43
N ASP A 45 -18.88 12.31 -3.21
CA ASP A 45 -19.87 13.34 -2.85
C ASP A 45 -19.34 14.45 -1.93
N CYS A 46 -18.04 14.44 -1.60
CA CYS A 46 -17.38 15.52 -0.85
C CYS A 46 -15.92 15.72 -1.29
N ASP A 47 -15.48 16.97 -1.39
CA ASP A 47 -14.14 17.34 -1.87
C ASP A 47 -12.96 16.65 -1.14
N PRO A 48 -12.99 16.42 0.19
CA PRO A 48 -11.86 15.80 0.85
C PRO A 48 -11.55 14.36 0.38
N LEU A 49 -12.53 13.63 -0.17
CA LEU A 49 -12.30 12.27 -0.68
C LEU A 49 -11.58 12.24 -2.01
N LYS A 50 -11.66 13.32 -2.78
CA LYS A 50 -11.14 13.42 -4.14
C LYS A 50 -9.67 13.04 -4.22
N ASP A 51 -8.80 13.71 -3.46
CA ASP A 51 -7.36 13.41 -3.57
C ASP A 51 -7.01 12.09 -2.87
N THR A 52 -7.79 11.63 -1.88
CA THR A 52 -7.59 10.28 -1.33
C THR A 52 -7.78 9.23 -2.41
N LEU A 53 -8.92 9.31 -3.09
CA LEU A 53 -9.28 8.38 -4.14
C LEU A 53 -8.24 8.44 -5.26
N ALA A 54 -7.75 9.63 -5.58
CA ALA A 54 -6.67 9.80 -6.55
C ALA A 54 -5.40 9.06 -6.11
N MET A 55 -5.00 9.19 -4.85
CA MET A 55 -3.84 8.51 -4.30
C MET A 55 -4.00 6.99 -4.24
N ILE A 56 -5.17 6.49 -3.83
CA ILE A 56 -5.48 5.06 -3.83
C ILE A 56 -5.38 4.54 -5.26
N ALA A 57 -6.00 5.20 -6.24
CA ALA A 57 -5.93 4.83 -7.64
C ALA A 57 -4.49 4.78 -8.17
N VAL A 58 -3.64 5.75 -7.79
CA VAL A 58 -2.21 5.73 -8.16
C VAL A 58 -1.48 4.52 -7.56
N GLU A 59 -1.77 4.14 -6.31
CA GLU A 59 -1.16 2.93 -5.74
C GLU A 59 -1.63 1.65 -6.42
N LEU A 60 -2.92 1.55 -6.78
CA LEU A 60 -3.44 0.42 -7.57
C LEU A 60 -2.73 0.33 -8.93
N MET A 61 -2.54 1.48 -9.59
CA MET A 61 -1.77 1.58 -10.83
C MET A 61 -0.32 1.13 -10.65
N ASN A 62 0.35 1.55 -9.57
CA ASN A 62 1.73 1.12 -9.29
C ASN A 62 1.85 -0.39 -9.06
N VAL A 63 0.85 -1.01 -8.41
CA VAL A 63 0.80 -2.48 -8.22
C VAL A 63 0.63 -3.20 -9.56
N ALA A 64 -0.09 -2.59 -10.52
CA ALA A 64 -0.21 -3.07 -11.89
C ALA A 64 0.99 -2.72 -12.81
N ASP A 65 2.10 -2.25 -12.23
CA ASP A 65 3.30 -1.75 -12.94
C ASP A 65 3.04 -0.55 -13.87
N LYS A 66 1.99 0.23 -13.59
CA LYS A 66 1.62 1.44 -14.34
C LYS A 66 1.95 2.69 -13.54
N ARG A 67 3.14 3.25 -13.74
CA ARG A 67 3.55 4.47 -13.03
C ARG A 67 2.79 5.69 -13.57
N THR A 68 2.05 6.36 -12.70
CA THR A 68 1.27 7.56 -13.05
C THR A 68 1.25 8.57 -11.90
N ILE A 69 0.93 9.81 -12.24
CA ILE A 69 0.51 10.84 -11.29
C ILE A 69 -0.97 11.18 -11.56
N PRO A 70 -1.72 11.65 -10.56
CA PRO A 70 -3.09 12.07 -10.79
C PRO A 70 -3.11 13.35 -11.63
N VAL A 71 -3.95 13.37 -12.66
CA VAL A 71 -4.17 14.54 -13.51
C VAL A 71 -5.47 15.20 -13.09
N PHE A 72 -5.39 16.39 -12.53
CA PHE A 72 -6.54 17.19 -12.14
C PHE A 72 -7.04 18.03 -13.32
N VAL A 73 -8.33 17.92 -13.58
CA VAL A 73 -8.97 18.41 -14.79
C VAL A 73 -10.15 19.30 -14.40
N ASN A 74 -9.94 20.61 -14.47
CA ASN A 74 -10.96 21.59 -14.09
C ASN A 74 -12.01 21.78 -15.20
N VAL A 75 -13.12 21.07 -15.09
CA VAL A 75 -14.26 21.06 -16.03
C VAL A 75 -14.87 22.44 -16.28
N SER A 76 -14.66 23.41 -15.39
CA SER A 76 -15.18 24.78 -15.46
C SER A 76 -14.27 25.75 -16.25
N ALA A 77 -13.00 25.41 -16.52
CA ALA A 77 -12.03 26.30 -17.19
C ALA A 77 -12.21 26.38 -18.73
N SER A 78 -12.47 27.55 -19.33
CA SER A 78 -12.91 27.71 -20.74
C SER A 78 -11.97 27.13 -21.81
N GLU A 79 -10.69 26.92 -21.48
CA GLU A 79 -9.64 26.46 -22.40
C GLU A 79 -9.53 24.91 -22.49
N MET A 80 -10.38 24.20 -21.76
CA MET A 80 -10.28 22.75 -21.54
C MET A 80 -10.57 21.85 -22.75
N ASP A 81 -11.23 22.36 -23.79
CA ASP A 81 -11.81 21.53 -24.85
C ASP A 81 -10.75 20.61 -25.53
N PRO A 82 -9.56 21.09 -25.96
CA PRO A 82 -8.57 20.22 -26.63
C PRO A 82 -7.85 19.23 -25.70
N LEU A 83 -7.54 19.65 -24.47
CA LEU A 83 -6.71 18.89 -23.52
C LEU A 83 -7.43 17.67 -22.95
N LEU A 84 -8.73 17.79 -22.65
CA LEU A 84 -9.53 16.70 -22.08
C LEU A 84 -9.59 15.48 -23.01
N SER A 85 -9.70 15.73 -24.32
CA SER A 85 -9.64 14.67 -25.32
C SER A 85 -8.25 14.06 -25.41
N TYR A 86 -7.19 14.86 -25.46
CA TYR A 86 -5.83 14.34 -25.53
C TYR A 86 -5.46 13.46 -24.32
N PHE A 87 -5.84 13.88 -23.11
CA PHE A 87 -5.53 13.16 -21.88
C PHE A 87 -6.31 11.86 -21.73
N LEU A 88 -7.61 11.88 -22.07
CA LEU A 88 -8.46 10.72 -21.85
C LEU A 88 -8.44 9.72 -23.02
N LEU A 89 -8.19 10.15 -24.27
CA LEU A 89 -8.23 9.28 -25.48
C LEU A 89 -7.05 8.30 -25.60
N GLY A 90 -5.94 8.52 -24.90
CA GLY A 90 -4.67 7.92 -25.30
C GLY A 90 -3.92 7.09 -24.26
N ASN A 91 -4.11 7.33 -22.95
CA ASN A 91 -3.15 6.86 -21.95
C ASN A 91 -3.82 6.21 -20.73
N GLU A 92 -3.19 5.15 -20.23
CA GLU A 92 -3.43 4.61 -18.89
C GLU A 92 -3.14 5.71 -17.85
N GLY A 93 -3.95 5.83 -16.81
CA GLY A 93 -3.80 6.96 -15.88
C GLY A 93 -4.89 7.11 -14.82
N VAL A 94 -4.67 8.10 -13.96
CA VAL A 94 -5.62 8.53 -12.92
C VAL A 94 -6.03 9.97 -13.24
N TYR A 95 -7.32 10.17 -13.46
CA TYR A 95 -7.89 11.47 -13.85
C TYR A 95 -8.92 11.92 -12.84
N VAL A 96 -8.81 13.15 -12.39
CA VAL A 96 -9.71 13.75 -11.39
C VAL A 96 -10.46 14.90 -12.05
N LEU A 97 -11.78 14.76 -12.18
CA LEU A 97 -12.65 15.79 -12.75
C LEU A 97 -13.11 16.75 -11.63
N GLU A 98 -12.78 18.02 -11.76
CA GLU A 98 -13.01 19.04 -10.73
C GLU A 98 -13.80 20.24 -11.25
N GLY A 99 -14.60 20.85 -10.39
CA GLY A 99 -15.34 22.07 -10.68
C GLY A 99 -16.82 21.81 -11.01
N THR A 100 -17.62 22.87 -10.96
CA THR A 100 -19.05 22.85 -11.27
C THR A 100 -19.27 23.35 -12.69
N VAL A 101 -20.02 22.61 -13.50
CA VAL A 101 -20.38 23.04 -14.86
C VAL A 101 -21.81 23.54 -14.85
N GLN A 102 -21.99 24.86 -14.79
CA GLN A 102 -23.33 25.46 -14.84
C GLN A 102 -23.93 25.49 -16.26
N ASP A 103 -23.09 25.42 -17.29
CA ASP A 103 -23.50 25.44 -18.70
C ASP A 103 -23.77 24.03 -19.23
N GLN A 104 -25.06 23.69 -19.40
CA GLN A 104 -25.52 22.41 -19.95
C GLN A 104 -24.92 22.05 -21.32
N ALA A 105 -24.64 23.03 -22.19
CA ALA A 105 -24.02 22.78 -23.49
C ALA A 105 -22.57 22.33 -23.35
N ARG A 106 -21.89 22.87 -22.34
CA ARG A 106 -20.52 22.51 -21.98
C ARG A 106 -20.45 21.17 -21.26
N VAL A 107 -21.43 20.86 -20.39
CA VAL A 107 -21.59 19.48 -19.88
C VAL A 107 -21.72 18.52 -21.07
N GLY A 108 -22.56 18.85 -22.06
CA GLY A 108 -22.72 18.06 -23.29
C GLY A 108 -21.41 17.80 -24.07
N ARG A 109 -20.51 18.79 -24.16
CA ARG A 109 -19.19 18.60 -24.80
C ARG A 109 -18.27 17.68 -23.99
N ILE A 110 -18.25 17.85 -22.66
CA ILE A 110 -17.49 16.97 -21.76
C ILE A 110 -18.04 15.54 -21.85
N LYS A 111 -19.38 15.37 -21.89
CA LYS A 111 -20.06 14.08 -22.10
C LYS A 111 -19.59 13.39 -23.38
N GLU A 112 -19.64 14.09 -24.52
CA GLU A 112 -19.25 13.52 -25.81
C GLU A 112 -17.77 13.15 -25.86
N ARG A 113 -16.90 13.94 -25.20
CA ARG A 113 -15.48 13.62 -25.10
C ARG A 113 -15.23 12.41 -24.23
N LEU A 114 -15.78 12.35 -23.01
CA LEU A 114 -15.68 11.16 -22.16
C LEU A 114 -16.14 9.91 -22.92
N ARG A 115 -17.30 9.96 -23.57
CA ARG A 115 -17.84 8.86 -24.40
C ARG A 115 -16.88 8.39 -25.50
N ARG A 116 -16.13 9.31 -26.14
CA ARG A 116 -15.13 9.00 -27.17
C ARG A 116 -13.78 8.56 -26.60
N SER A 117 -13.45 9.00 -25.40
CA SER A 117 -12.14 8.86 -24.78
C SER A 117 -11.86 7.50 -24.14
N PHE A 118 -12.87 6.67 -23.89
CA PHE A 118 -12.67 5.39 -23.22
C PHE A 118 -11.93 4.36 -24.12
N GLY A 119 -10.61 4.24 -23.94
CA GLY A 119 -9.67 3.37 -24.68
C GLY A 119 -9.44 1.99 -24.06
N SER A 120 -8.36 1.31 -24.49
CA SER A 120 -8.00 -0.09 -24.16
C SER A 120 -6.90 -0.21 -23.09
N GLY A 121 -6.92 0.60 -22.04
CA GLY A 121 -5.90 0.61 -20.99
C GLY A 121 -6.51 0.85 -19.61
N LEU A 122 -5.77 0.53 -18.54
CA LEU A 122 -6.18 0.72 -17.15
C LEU A 122 -6.33 2.21 -16.83
N VAL A 123 -7.57 2.65 -16.59
CA VAL A 123 -7.91 4.05 -16.32
C VAL A 123 -8.80 4.18 -15.09
N TYR A 124 -8.44 5.09 -14.19
CA TYR A 124 -9.29 5.54 -13.08
C TYR A 124 -9.79 6.95 -13.37
N VAL A 125 -11.11 7.12 -13.42
CA VAL A 125 -11.77 8.44 -13.49
C VAL A 125 -12.45 8.71 -12.17
N ILE A 126 -12.04 9.78 -11.49
CA ILE A 126 -12.59 10.21 -10.20
C ILE A 126 -13.38 11.49 -10.43
N ALA A 127 -14.68 11.48 -10.14
CA ALA A 127 -15.58 12.57 -10.44
C ALA A 127 -16.51 12.89 -9.27
N SER A 128 -16.92 14.14 -9.15
CA SER A 128 -17.94 14.52 -8.17
C SER A 128 -19.29 13.89 -8.48
N LYS A 129 -20.15 13.75 -7.48
CA LYS A 129 -21.50 13.20 -7.58
C LYS A 129 -22.39 13.96 -8.56
N GLU A 130 -22.06 15.20 -8.87
CA GLU A 130 -22.74 15.99 -9.91
C GLU A 130 -22.64 15.35 -11.31
N PHE A 131 -21.65 14.49 -11.54
CA PHE A 131 -21.49 13.73 -12.79
C PHE A 131 -22.11 12.33 -12.74
N HIS A 132 -22.78 11.95 -11.64
CA HIS A 132 -23.18 10.57 -11.38
C HIS A 132 -24.14 10.01 -12.43
N ASP A 133 -25.27 10.67 -12.64
CA ASP A 133 -26.32 10.20 -13.54
C ASP A 133 -25.83 10.17 -15.00
N GLU A 134 -25.00 11.14 -15.36
CA GLU A 134 -24.27 11.17 -16.63
C GLU A 134 -23.32 9.99 -16.81
N ILE A 135 -22.49 9.70 -15.81
CA ILE A 135 -21.51 8.60 -15.85
C ILE A 135 -22.22 7.26 -15.96
N LEU A 136 -23.33 7.07 -15.24
CA LEU A 136 -24.15 5.86 -15.34
C LEU A 136 -24.75 5.72 -16.73
N SER A 137 -25.35 6.78 -17.27
CA SER A 137 -25.89 6.77 -18.64
C SER A 137 -24.81 6.45 -19.69
N MET A 138 -23.57 6.92 -19.51
CA MET A 138 -22.44 6.57 -20.38
C MET A 138 -21.99 5.11 -20.23
N ALA A 139 -22.03 4.57 -19.01
CA ALA A 139 -21.72 3.16 -18.76
C ALA A 139 -22.76 2.23 -19.43
N GLU A 140 -24.03 2.63 -19.45
CA GLU A 140 -25.14 1.86 -20.00
C GLU A 140 -25.26 1.92 -21.54
N THR A 141 -24.95 3.06 -22.17
CA THR A 141 -25.30 3.30 -23.59
C THR A 141 -24.23 2.98 -24.63
N GLY A 142 -22.99 2.67 -24.22
CA GLY A 142 -21.89 2.36 -25.16
C GLY A 142 -21.48 3.54 -26.07
N GLY A 143 -20.26 3.55 -26.61
CA GLY A 143 -19.81 4.58 -27.56
C GLY A 143 -20.58 4.53 -28.88
N PRO A 144 -20.65 5.61 -29.70
CA PRO A 144 -21.47 5.63 -30.92
C PRO A 144 -20.98 4.67 -32.02
N ASN A 145 -19.73 4.20 -31.93
CA ASN A 145 -19.03 3.40 -32.93
C ASN A 145 -18.31 2.18 -32.34
N ARG A 146 -18.76 1.66 -31.19
CA ARG A 146 -18.28 0.38 -30.67
C ARG A 146 -19.51 -0.45 -30.37
N GLU A 147 -19.48 -1.74 -30.73
CA GLU A 147 -20.42 -2.73 -30.18
C GLU A 147 -20.58 -2.47 -28.68
N PRO A 148 -21.77 -2.66 -28.09
CA PRO A 148 -21.99 -2.48 -26.66
C PRO A 148 -20.87 -3.22 -25.95
N MET A 149 -19.91 -2.44 -25.47
CA MET A 149 -18.62 -2.97 -25.13
C MET A 149 -18.90 -3.66 -23.80
N GLU A 150 -19.12 -4.98 -23.84
CA GLU A 150 -19.17 -5.86 -22.67
C GLU A 150 -17.89 -5.72 -21.82
N SER A 151 -16.93 -4.90 -22.24
CA SER A 151 -15.85 -4.33 -21.45
C SER A 151 -16.38 -3.47 -20.28
N ALA A 152 -17.03 -4.12 -19.33
CA ALA A 152 -16.50 -4.24 -17.99
C ALA A 152 -16.05 -2.90 -17.38
N ARG A 153 -16.98 -1.93 -17.33
CA ARG A 153 -16.83 -0.71 -16.55
C ARG A 153 -17.32 -0.97 -15.14
N GLU A 154 -16.52 -0.60 -14.15
CA GLU A 154 -16.94 -0.63 -12.74
C GLU A 154 -17.21 0.81 -12.29
N VAL A 155 -18.48 1.15 -12.08
CA VAL A 155 -18.87 2.43 -11.47
C VAL A 155 -19.07 2.20 -9.98
N LYS A 156 -18.35 2.96 -9.15
CA LYS A 156 -18.48 2.94 -7.69
C LYS A 156 -18.78 4.33 -7.16
N SER A 157 -19.80 4.42 -6.30
CA SER A 157 -20.15 5.64 -5.59
C SER A 157 -19.65 5.56 -4.15
N PHE A 158 -18.94 6.59 -3.72
CA PHE A 158 -18.34 6.73 -2.40
C PHE A 158 -19.02 7.88 -1.67
N GLU A 159 -19.78 7.55 -0.63
CA GLU A 159 -20.42 8.55 0.24
C GLU A 159 -19.49 8.94 1.38
N CYS A 160 -19.30 10.24 1.59
CA CYS A 160 -18.42 10.85 2.58
C CYS A 160 -18.66 10.22 3.95
N ASN A 161 -19.90 10.27 4.43
CA ASN A 161 -20.26 9.80 5.76
C ASN A 161 -20.03 8.30 5.96
N LYS A 162 -19.98 7.50 4.88
CA LYS A 162 -19.73 6.06 4.95
C LYS A 162 -18.25 5.72 4.93
N ILE A 163 -17.45 6.44 4.15
CA ILE A 163 -16.05 6.06 3.89
C ILE A 163 -15.01 6.94 4.58
N LEU A 164 -15.41 8.08 5.16
CA LEU A 164 -14.51 9.03 5.80
C LEU A 164 -13.62 8.39 6.86
N ASN A 165 -14.20 7.54 7.73
CA ASN A 165 -13.45 6.85 8.76
C ASN A 165 -12.46 5.85 8.17
N LEU A 166 -12.88 5.12 7.13
CA LEU A 166 -12.02 4.18 6.42
C LEU A 166 -10.79 4.88 5.85
N VAL A 167 -11.01 6.02 5.19
CA VAL A 167 -9.92 6.82 4.62
C VAL A 167 -9.01 7.36 5.71
N ARG A 168 -9.55 7.86 6.82
CA ARG A 168 -8.72 8.31 7.96
C ARG A 168 -7.84 7.19 8.48
N TRP A 169 -8.38 5.98 8.63
CA TRP A 169 -7.61 4.81 9.05
C TRP A 169 -6.51 4.45 8.06
N LEU A 170 -6.83 4.42 6.75
CA LEU A 170 -5.85 4.17 5.69
C LEU A 170 -4.73 5.22 5.70
N THR A 171 -5.07 6.50 5.78
CA THR A 171 -4.10 7.60 5.86
C THR A 171 -3.22 7.48 7.09
N LEU A 172 -3.82 7.21 8.26
CA LEU A 172 -3.08 7.12 9.51
C LEU A 172 -2.10 5.94 9.51
N ILE A 173 -2.56 4.73 9.18
CA ILE A 173 -1.67 3.56 9.08
C ILE A 173 -0.64 3.77 7.97
N SER A 174 -1.04 4.26 6.80
CA SER A 174 -0.11 4.42 5.67
C SER A 174 0.98 5.47 5.88
N SER A 175 0.70 6.47 6.72
CA SER A 175 1.69 7.45 7.19
C SER A 175 2.63 6.88 8.27
N GLY A 176 2.46 5.61 8.65
CA GLY A 176 3.15 5.01 9.79
C GLY A 176 2.77 5.68 11.13
N PHE A 177 1.52 6.08 11.31
CA PHE A 177 1.05 6.82 12.50
C PHE A 177 1.78 8.16 12.75
N SER A 178 2.38 8.75 11.71
CA SER A 178 3.02 10.07 11.81
C SER A 178 2.04 11.23 11.57
N ALA A 179 0.86 10.95 11.02
CA ALA A 179 -0.21 11.92 10.91
C ALA A 179 -0.90 12.11 12.28
N PRO A 180 -1.16 13.34 12.74
CA PRO A 180 -2.03 13.57 13.88
C PRO A 180 -3.44 13.04 13.55
N PRO A 181 -4.13 12.36 14.49
CA PRO A 181 -5.48 11.81 14.23
C PRO A 181 -6.48 12.87 13.76
N GLU A 182 -6.35 14.10 14.25
CA GLU A 182 -7.19 15.25 13.89
C GLU A 182 -6.81 15.87 12.53
N LEU A 183 -5.56 15.67 12.08
CA LEU A 183 -5.01 16.15 10.81
C LEU A 183 -4.83 15.02 9.79
N ALA A 184 -5.51 13.88 9.99
CA ALA A 184 -5.80 12.94 8.92
C ALA A 184 -6.83 13.55 7.95
N ASP A 185 -6.61 14.81 7.57
CA ASP A 185 -7.23 15.43 6.42
C ASP A 185 -6.77 14.62 5.21
N LEU A 186 -7.75 14.27 4.40
CA LEU A 186 -7.80 13.00 3.69
C LEU A 186 -6.88 12.98 2.46
N THR A 187 -5.92 13.90 2.32
CA THR A 187 -5.25 14.15 1.06
C THR A 187 -3.74 14.41 1.20
N THR A 188 -2.99 13.86 0.24
CA THR A 188 -1.56 14.09 -0.16
C THR A 188 -0.43 13.95 0.88
N GLY A 189 -0.70 14.07 2.18
CA GLY A 189 0.33 14.08 3.22
C GLY A 189 0.90 12.70 3.58
N HIS A 190 0.18 11.60 3.38
CA HIS A 190 0.62 10.29 3.87
C HIS A 190 1.92 9.83 3.23
N ARG A 191 2.14 10.03 1.92
CA ARG A 191 3.41 9.69 1.26
C ARG A 191 4.57 10.50 1.82
N LEU A 192 4.37 11.80 2.04
CA LEU A 192 5.38 12.67 2.65
C LEU A 192 5.70 12.25 4.09
N LEU A 193 4.67 11.94 4.88
CA LEU A 193 4.82 11.49 6.26
C LEU A 193 5.47 10.11 6.33
N TYR A 194 5.09 9.19 5.45
CA TYR A 194 5.71 7.89 5.28
C TYR A 194 7.20 8.02 4.91
N SER A 195 7.53 8.88 3.92
CA SER A 195 8.92 9.18 3.56
C SER A 195 9.70 9.69 4.77
N LYS A 196 9.11 10.57 5.59
CA LYS A 196 9.77 11.04 6.83
C LYS A 196 10.09 9.91 7.80
N VAL A 197 9.28 8.85 7.89
CA VAL A 197 9.60 7.67 8.71
C VAL A 197 10.87 7.00 8.17
N LEU A 198 10.92 6.78 6.85
CA LEU A 198 12.06 6.14 6.18
C LEU A 198 13.33 7.01 6.25
N ASP A 199 13.22 8.29 5.95
CA ASP A 199 14.33 9.26 5.98
C ASP A 199 14.90 9.39 7.40
N LYS A 200 14.03 9.37 8.42
CA LYS A 200 14.46 9.39 9.82
C LYS A 200 15.21 8.11 10.17
N ALA A 201 14.74 6.95 9.73
CA ALA A 201 15.43 5.67 9.94
C ALA A 201 16.79 5.65 9.24
N ASP A 202 16.88 6.14 8.00
CA ASP A 202 18.12 6.26 7.25
C ASP A 202 19.14 7.13 7.98
N SER A 203 18.73 8.33 8.42
CA SER A 203 19.59 9.25 9.15
C SER A 203 20.13 8.62 10.44
N LEU A 204 19.26 7.99 11.24
CA LEU A 204 19.67 7.38 12.50
C LEU A 204 20.58 6.16 12.28
N LEU A 205 20.31 5.36 11.25
CA LEU A 205 21.16 4.21 10.91
C LEU A 205 22.56 4.67 10.49
N ARG A 206 22.70 5.75 9.69
CA ARG A 206 24.01 6.34 9.35
C ARG A 206 24.78 6.79 10.58
N GLU A 207 24.10 7.38 11.55
CA GLU A 207 24.73 7.75 12.83
C GLU A 207 25.19 6.53 13.64
N MET A 208 24.46 5.41 13.55
CA MET A 208 24.82 4.15 14.20
C MET A 208 25.98 3.45 13.49
N GLU A 209 26.02 3.46 12.17
CA GLU A 209 27.10 2.90 11.34
C GLU A 209 28.48 3.46 11.73
N ALA A 210 28.53 4.74 12.12
CA ALA A 210 29.75 5.38 12.61
C ALA A 210 30.20 4.89 14.01
N LYS A 211 29.30 4.27 14.77
CA LYS A 211 29.52 3.89 16.18
C LYS A 211 29.59 2.38 16.39
N ILE A 212 28.95 1.59 15.53
CA ILE A 212 28.82 0.13 15.67
C ILE A 212 29.68 -0.55 14.59
N PRO A 213 30.82 -1.15 14.94
CA PRO A 213 31.66 -1.87 13.99
C PRO A 213 30.89 -2.96 13.24
N GLY A 214 31.07 -3.02 11.92
CA GLY A 214 30.44 -4.02 11.06
C GLY A 214 29.04 -3.67 10.56
N LEU A 215 28.33 -2.72 11.18
CA LEU A 215 26.96 -2.35 10.77
C LEU A 215 26.89 -1.81 9.33
N ALA A 216 27.84 -0.96 8.94
CA ALA A 216 27.92 -0.41 7.58
C ALA A 216 28.11 -1.49 6.50
N LEU A 217 28.61 -2.68 6.86
CA LEU A 217 28.78 -3.79 5.91
C LEU A 217 27.46 -4.49 5.59
N LEU A 218 26.42 -4.27 6.39
CA LEU A 218 25.09 -4.86 6.24
C LEU A 218 24.17 -4.03 5.32
N ASP A 219 24.46 -2.74 5.10
CA ASP A 219 23.76 -1.94 4.08
C ASP A 219 24.33 -2.24 2.68
N ARG A 220 23.89 -3.35 2.10
CA ARG A 220 24.22 -3.69 0.71
C ARG A 220 22.99 -3.66 -0.19
N PRO A 221 23.11 -3.04 -1.37
CA PRO A 221 22.09 -3.17 -2.39
C PRO A 221 22.01 -4.62 -2.87
N ASN A 222 20.82 -5.04 -3.28
CA ASN A 222 20.61 -6.40 -3.79
C ASN A 222 21.47 -6.64 -5.04
N ALA A 223 22.04 -7.84 -5.16
CA ALA A 223 23.07 -8.16 -6.17
C ALA A 223 22.50 -8.64 -7.51
N GLY A 224 21.17 -8.71 -7.64
CA GLY A 224 20.45 -9.21 -8.83
C GLY A 224 20.44 -8.28 -10.05
N GLU A 225 19.92 -8.78 -11.17
CA GLU A 225 19.91 -8.14 -12.49
C GLU A 225 19.01 -6.87 -12.60
N GLY A 226 18.26 -6.54 -11.55
CA GLY A 226 17.44 -5.33 -11.45
C GLY A 226 18.07 -4.28 -10.55
N ARG A 227 18.04 -3.01 -10.97
CA ARG A 227 18.44 -1.89 -10.10
C ARG A 227 17.45 -1.79 -8.94
N GLU A 228 17.88 -2.13 -7.74
CA GLU A 228 17.12 -1.94 -6.51
C GLU A 228 16.56 -0.52 -6.43
N SER A 229 15.26 -0.39 -6.15
CA SER A 229 14.62 0.92 -6.01
C SER A 229 15.03 1.61 -4.70
N MET A 230 14.98 2.94 -4.67
CA MET A 230 15.27 3.68 -3.44
C MET A 230 14.31 3.31 -2.29
N ASP A 231 13.02 3.17 -2.58
CA ASP A 231 12.01 2.76 -1.59
C ASP A 231 12.34 1.39 -0.97
N HIS A 232 12.76 0.43 -1.81
CA HIS A 232 13.18 -0.89 -1.34
C HIS A 232 14.39 -0.79 -0.40
N ARG A 233 15.42 -0.05 -0.81
CA ARG A 233 16.62 0.14 0.01
C ARG A 233 16.32 0.82 1.34
N LEU A 234 15.49 1.86 1.32
CA LEU A 234 15.09 2.59 2.53
C LEU A 234 14.29 1.71 3.49
N LEU A 235 13.42 0.82 2.97
CA LEU A 235 12.72 -0.15 3.80
C LEU A 235 13.65 -1.20 4.42
N LYS A 236 14.63 -1.69 3.65
CA LYS A 236 15.68 -2.59 4.15
C LYS A 236 16.49 -1.94 5.28
N ARG A 237 16.85 -0.66 5.10
CA ARG A 237 17.55 0.13 6.12
C ARG A 237 16.68 0.36 7.37
N LEU A 238 15.38 0.62 7.21
CA LEU A 238 14.45 0.65 8.35
C LEU A 238 14.39 -0.70 9.08
N ALA A 239 14.33 -1.81 8.36
CA ALA A 239 14.32 -3.14 8.97
C ALA A 239 15.61 -3.42 9.76
N LEU A 240 16.77 -3.05 9.20
CA LEU A 240 18.06 -3.16 9.88
C LEU A 240 18.12 -2.26 11.13
N TYR A 241 17.65 -1.02 11.03
CA TYR A 241 17.53 -0.12 12.19
C TYR A 241 16.64 -0.73 13.28
N ASP A 242 15.48 -1.28 12.91
CA ASP A 242 14.55 -1.89 13.85
C ASP A 242 15.18 -3.08 14.58
N LEU A 243 15.88 -3.96 13.86
CA LEU A 243 16.60 -5.09 14.45
C LEU A 243 17.64 -4.65 15.47
N VAL A 244 18.52 -3.72 15.11
CA VAL A 244 19.68 -3.36 15.94
C VAL A 244 19.28 -2.40 17.06
N SER A 245 18.50 -1.38 16.74
CA SER A 245 18.15 -0.31 17.70
C SER A 245 16.97 -0.68 18.58
N ASN A 246 15.87 -1.16 17.98
CA ASN A 246 14.62 -1.41 18.71
C ASN A 246 14.60 -2.80 19.34
N ARG A 247 15.12 -3.82 18.63
CA ARG A 247 15.12 -5.23 19.11
C ARG A 247 16.45 -5.65 19.77
N GLY A 248 17.48 -4.80 19.72
CA GLY A 248 18.78 -5.06 20.38
C GLY A 248 19.54 -6.26 19.79
N ILE A 249 19.32 -6.60 18.52
CA ILE A 249 20.01 -7.69 17.85
C ILE A 249 21.47 -7.33 17.60
N ASP A 250 22.38 -8.22 18.00
CA ASP A 250 23.81 -8.09 17.70
C ASP A 250 24.05 -8.16 16.18
N VAL A 251 24.73 -7.15 15.65
CA VAL A 251 25.05 -7.02 14.22
C VAL A 251 25.81 -8.23 13.68
N ASN A 252 26.60 -8.92 14.52
CA ASN A 252 27.34 -10.12 14.11
C ASN A 252 26.44 -11.35 13.93
N LYS A 253 25.16 -11.24 14.26
CA LYS A 253 24.12 -12.27 14.07
C LYS A 253 23.20 -11.97 12.89
N VAL A 254 23.42 -10.83 12.23
CA VAL A 254 22.65 -10.40 11.06
C VAL A 254 23.47 -10.65 9.80
N TYR A 255 22.86 -11.29 8.81
CA TYR A 255 23.44 -11.61 7.52
C TYR A 255 22.59 -10.99 6.41
N VAL A 256 23.24 -10.59 5.32
CA VAL A 256 22.61 -9.95 4.16
C VAL A 256 23.15 -10.54 2.86
N GLU A 257 22.43 -10.33 1.76
CA GLU A 257 22.86 -10.73 0.42
C GLU A 257 24.31 -10.27 0.12
N GLY A 258 25.15 -11.20 -0.37
CA GLY A 258 26.53 -10.91 -0.77
C GLY A 258 27.56 -10.76 0.37
N VAL A 259 27.16 -10.87 1.64
CA VAL A 259 28.10 -10.95 2.79
C VAL A 259 28.05 -12.34 3.38
N GLY A 260 28.96 -13.20 2.92
CA GLY A 260 29.49 -14.33 3.69
C GLY A 260 28.44 -15.21 4.37
N ILE A 261 27.62 -15.91 3.59
CA ILE A 261 27.15 -17.22 4.04
C ILE A 261 27.95 -18.28 3.29
N HIS A 262 29.13 -18.61 3.80
CA HIS A 262 29.80 -19.85 3.43
C HIS A 262 29.58 -20.84 4.56
N GLY A 263 28.64 -21.77 4.35
CA GLY A 263 28.48 -22.98 5.15
C GLY A 263 27.46 -22.98 6.29
N ARG A 264 26.69 -21.90 6.51
CA ARG A 264 25.69 -21.84 7.62
C ARG A 264 24.22 -21.68 7.24
N LEU A 265 23.87 -21.51 5.96
CA LEU A 265 22.45 -21.50 5.49
C LEU A 265 21.95 -22.88 5.03
N SER A 266 22.57 -24.00 5.44
CA SER A 266 22.14 -25.34 5.00
C SER A 266 20.67 -25.63 5.28
N GLU A 267 20.05 -24.92 6.22
CA GLU A 267 18.63 -25.03 6.58
C GLU A 267 17.73 -24.04 5.82
N CYS A 268 18.22 -22.86 5.43
CA CYS A 268 17.46 -21.85 4.69
C CYS A 268 17.44 -22.05 3.16
N GLY A 269 18.28 -22.93 2.62
CA GLY A 269 18.47 -23.11 1.18
C GLY A 269 19.54 -22.19 0.59
N GLU A 270 19.59 -22.12 -0.73
CA GLU A 270 20.63 -21.36 -1.48
C GLU A 270 20.33 -19.86 -1.59
N LEU A 271 19.08 -19.44 -1.34
CA LEU A 271 18.64 -18.05 -1.46
C LEU A 271 18.81 -17.30 -0.13
N VAL A 272 19.35 -16.09 -0.21
CA VAL A 272 19.58 -15.21 0.94
C VAL A 272 18.44 -14.18 1.00
N PRO A 273 17.68 -14.09 2.10
CA PRO A 273 16.69 -13.03 2.28
C PRO A 273 17.37 -11.66 2.36
N ASP A 274 16.61 -10.58 2.27
CA ASP A 274 17.16 -9.22 2.39
C ASP A 274 17.96 -9.05 3.69
N LEU A 275 17.41 -9.58 4.80
CA LEU A 275 18.11 -9.72 6.08
C LEU A 275 17.81 -11.10 6.69
N PHE A 276 18.82 -11.73 7.31
CA PHE A 276 18.67 -12.97 8.07
C PHE A 276 19.25 -12.82 9.48
N VAL A 277 18.50 -13.26 10.50
CA VAL A 277 18.95 -13.27 11.90
C VAL A 277 19.15 -14.71 12.36
N GLU A 278 20.41 -15.14 12.42
CA GLU A 278 20.81 -16.55 12.70
C GLU A 278 20.30 -17.03 14.05
N THR A 279 20.39 -16.21 15.09
CA THR A 279 19.98 -16.59 16.45
C THR A 279 18.48 -16.82 16.60
N LEU A 280 17.67 -16.33 15.66
CA LEU A 280 16.21 -16.43 15.69
C LEU A 280 15.64 -17.33 14.58
N GLY A 281 16.47 -17.78 13.65
CA GLY A 281 15.99 -18.40 12.40
C GLY A 281 15.00 -17.49 11.67
N LEU A 282 15.27 -16.19 11.63
CA LEU A 282 14.35 -15.18 11.10
C LEU A 282 14.85 -14.67 9.76
N ALA A 283 14.11 -14.95 8.69
CA ALA A 283 14.26 -14.33 7.39
C ALA A 283 13.36 -13.10 7.29
N ILE A 284 13.89 -11.98 6.82
CA ILE A 284 13.15 -10.75 6.55
C ILE A 284 13.26 -10.43 5.07
N ASP A 285 12.10 -10.26 4.42
CA ASP A 285 11.98 -9.94 3.00
C ASP A 285 11.18 -8.64 2.86
N VAL A 286 11.73 -7.68 2.14
CA VAL A 286 11.18 -6.33 1.99
C VAL A 286 10.47 -6.23 0.65
N LYS A 287 9.28 -5.64 0.64
CA LYS A 287 8.43 -5.56 -0.55
C LYS A 287 7.85 -4.17 -0.74
N THR A 288 8.08 -3.63 -1.93
CA THR A 288 7.45 -2.37 -2.36
C THR A 288 6.11 -2.59 -3.05
N SER A 289 5.87 -3.80 -3.58
CA SER A 289 4.68 -4.16 -4.38
C SER A 289 4.51 -3.29 -5.63
N TYR A 290 5.61 -2.89 -6.25
CA TYR A 290 5.58 -2.27 -7.56
C TYR A 290 5.57 -3.36 -8.63
N GLY A 291 4.50 -3.43 -9.42
CA GLY A 291 4.33 -4.43 -10.46
C GLY A 291 4.09 -5.86 -9.95
N ALA A 292 3.76 -6.03 -8.68
CA ALA A 292 3.48 -7.32 -8.08
C ALA A 292 2.38 -7.21 -7.02
N LEU A 293 1.53 -8.23 -6.94
CA LEU A 293 0.47 -8.31 -5.95
C LEU A 293 1.07 -8.63 -4.56
N PRO A 294 0.75 -7.87 -3.49
CA PRO A 294 1.30 -8.13 -2.16
C PRO A 294 1.10 -9.55 -1.63
N ALA A 295 -0.05 -10.18 -1.95
CA ALA A 295 -0.34 -11.54 -1.51
C ALA A 295 0.51 -12.60 -2.24
N ASP A 296 0.92 -12.33 -3.48
CA ASP A 296 1.83 -13.19 -4.24
C ASP A 296 3.25 -13.01 -3.73
N GLU A 297 3.70 -11.77 -3.51
CA GLU A 297 5.00 -11.47 -2.89
C GLU A 297 5.15 -12.11 -1.50
N LEU A 298 4.09 -12.11 -0.70
CA LEU A 298 4.05 -12.84 0.58
C LEU A 298 4.21 -14.35 0.37
N SER A 299 3.56 -14.91 -0.65
CA SER A 299 3.65 -16.33 -0.94
C SER A 299 5.04 -16.74 -1.42
N GLU A 300 5.64 -15.93 -2.30
CA GLU A 300 7.01 -16.13 -2.75
C GLU A 300 8.01 -16.06 -1.59
N ALA A 301 7.88 -15.10 -0.69
CA ALA A 301 8.77 -14.96 0.46
C ALA A 301 8.70 -16.20 1.37
N VAL A 302 7.49 -16.71 1.61
CA VAL A 302 7.28 -17.92 2.41
C VAL A 302 7.82 -19.17 1.70
N GLU A 303 7.59 -19.30 0.39
CA GLU A 303 8.13 -20.42 -0.40
C GLU A 303 9.68 -20.44 -0.35
N LYS A 304 10.30 -19.27 -0.52
CA LYS A 304 11.76 -19.12 -0.50
C LYS A 304 12.35 -19.38 0.88
N TYR A 305 11.73 -18.88 1.94
CA TYR A 305 12.38 -18.76 3.26
C TYR A 305 11.72 -19.52 4.42
N SER A 306 10.61 -20.22 4.21
CA SER A 306 9.92 -20.98 5.29
C SER A 306 10.84 -21.96 6.02
N LYS A 307 11.83 -22.53 5.33
CA LYS A 307 12.81 -23.46 5.92
C LYS A 307 13.77 -22.79 6.92
N CYS A 308 13.90 -21.46 6.88
CA CYS A 308 14.67 -20.70 7.86
C CYS A 308 14.07 -20.75 9.28
N GLY A 309 12.76 -21.03 9.39
CA GLY A 309 12.03 -21.11 10.66
C GLY A 309 10.94 -20.05 10.79
N ARG A 310 11.30 -18.77 10.72
CA ARG A 310 10.37 -17.62 10.77
C ARG A 310 10.57 -16.72 9.57
N VAL A 311 9.46 -16.23 9.01
CA VAL A 311 9.46 -15.27 7.90
C VAL A 311 8.74 -13.99 8.31
N GLU A 312 9.43 -12.85 8.23
CA GLU A 312 8.84 -11.52 8.35
C GLU A 312 8.84 -10.86 6.98
N VAL A 313 7.66 -10.46 6.49
CA VAL A 313 7.57 -9.70 5.24
C VAL A 313 7.25 -8.24 5.57
N VAL A 314 8.13 -7.33 5.16
CA VAL A 314 7.99 -5.89 5.41
C VAL A 314 7.43 -5.22 4.17
N PHE A 315 6.19 -4.76 4.23
CA PHE A 315 5.55 -4.10 3.09
C PHE A 315 5.57 -2.58 3.22
N ARG A 316 5.55 -1.90 2.06
CA ARG A 316 4.96 -0.56 1.97
C ARG A 316 3.54 -0.61 2.58
N PRO A 317 3.18 0.31 3.51
CA PRO A 317 1.91 0.22 4.22
C PRO A 317 0.67 0.20 3.33
N LEU A 318 0.57 1.12 2.37
CA LEU A 318 -0.67 1.31 1.61
C LEU A 318 -1.00 0.12 0.70
N PRO A 319 -0.06 -0.46 -0.09
CA PRO A 319 -0.30 -1.72 -0.77
C PRO A 319 -0.77 -2.84 0.16
N ALA A 320 -0.13 -3.06 1.31
CA ALA A 320 -0.55 -4.09 2.25
C ALA A 320 -1.99 -3.87 2.77
N LEU A 321 -2.39 -2.61 3.00
CA LEU A 321 -3.75 -2.28 3.43
C LEU A 321 -4.80 -2.49 2.34
N LEU A 322 -4.48 -2.13 1.08
CA LEU A 322 -5.40 -2.29 -0.04
C LEU A 322 -5.65 -3.77 -0.37
N PHE A 323 -4.67 -4.63 -0.11
CA PHE A 323 -4.73 -6.08 -0.31
C PHE A 323 -4.86 -6.87 0.99
N LEU A 324 -5.34 -6.23 2.05
CA LEU A 324 -5.42 -6.84 3.38
C LEU A 324 -6.18 -8.16 3.37
N LYS A 325 -7.28 -8.24 2.59
CA LYS A 325 -8.10 -9.45 2.48
C LYS A 325 -7.29 -10.67 2.08
N ASP A 326 -6.52 -10.54 1.00
CA ASP A 326 -5.78 -11.64 0.41
C ASP A 326 -4.56 -11.99 1.28
N ILE A 327 -3.90 -10.97 1.85
CA ILE A 327 -2.84 -11.16 2.85
C ILE A 327 -3.36 -11.95 4.05
N VAL A 328 -4.51 -11.58 4.62
CA VAL A 328 -5.11 -12.27 5.77
C VAL A 328 -5.48 -13.71 5.43
N ALA A 329 -6.04 -13.96 4.25
CA ALA A 329 -6.33 -15.31 3.79
C ALA A 329 -5.07 -16.17 3.71
N LYS A 330 -3.96 -15.63 3.17
CA LYS A 330 -2.66 -16.31 3.12
C LYS A 330 -2.09 -16.57 4.51
N LEU A 331 -2.10 -15.57 5.40
CA LEU A 331 -1.64 -15.73 6.79
C LEU A 331 -2.41 -16.82 7.55
N LYS A 332 -3.73 -16.91 7.35
CA LYS A 332 -4.57 -17.99 7.90
C LYS A 332 -4.13 -19.36 7.37
N ALA A 333 -3.95 -19.49 6.06
CA ALA A 333 -3.50 -20.75 5.45
C ALA A 333 -2.12 -21.18 5.98
N TYR A 334 -1.16 -20.26 6.09
CA TYR A 334 0.16 -20.56 6.62
C TYR A 334 0.12 -21.02 8.08
N ARG A 335 -0.71 -20.39 8.91
CA ARG A 335 -0.95 -20.82 10.29
C ARG A 335 -1.48 -22.24 10.37
N GLU A 336 -2.43 -22.62 9.53
CA GLU A 336 -2.99 -23.98 9.48
C GLU A 336 -1.92 -25.02 9.12
N THR A 337 -0.93 -24.64 8.31
CA THR A 337 0.22 -25.49 7.96
C THR A 337 1.40 -25.42 8.94
N GLY A 338 1.29 -24.62 10.01
CA GLY A 338 2.34 -24.46 11.02
C GLY A 338 3.51 -23.55 10.62
N VAL A 339 3.43 -22.88 9.47
CA VAL A 339 4.46 -21.93 9.01
C VAL A 339 4.36 -20.62 9.81
N LYS A 340 5.48 -20.20 10.41
CA LYS A 340 5.55 -18.97 11.21
C LYS A 340 5.86 -17.77 10.33
N VAL A 341 4.82 -17.05 9.95
CA VAL A 341 4.92 -15.85 9.11
C VAL A 341 4.23 -14.67 9.76
N SER A 342 4.82 -13.48 9.65
CA SER A 342 4.14 -12.23 9.99
C SER A 342 4.40 -11.14 8.94
N VAL A 343 3.46 -10.20 8.87
CA VAL A 343 3.54 -9.03 8.00
C VAL A 343 3.77 -7.80 8.87
N LYS A 344 4.85 -7.08 8.55
CA LYS A 344 5.25 -5.85 9.22
C LYS A 344 5.01 -4.65 8.31
N ILE A 345 4.73 -3.50 8.92
CA ILE A 345 4.67 -2.21 8.23
C ILE A 345 5.48 -1.14 8.99
N PRO A 346 6.08 -0.18 8.28
CA PRO A 346 6.72 0.99 8.88
C PRO A 346 5.79 1.83 9.74
N ALA A 347 6.27 2.23 10.92
CA ALA A 347 5.58 3.14 11.81
C ALA A 347 6.53 4.01 12.64
N MET A 348 6.03 5.14 13.12
CA MET A 348 6.62 5.95 14.16
C MET A 348 6.03 5.50 15.51
N THR A 349 6.87 4.97 16.39
CA THR A 349 6.49 4.56 17.75
C THR A 349 7.28 5.41 18.74
N GLU A 350 6.58 6.18 19.58
CA GLU A 350 7.21 7.07 20.57
C GLU A 350 8.27 8.02 19.97
N GLY A 351 8.01 8.52 18.76
CA GLY A 351 8.92 9.42 18.04
C GLY A 351 10.14 8.72 17.41
N ARG A 352 10.18 7.39 17.38
CA ARG A 352 11.23 6.60 16.70
C ARG A 352 10.66 5.77 15.54
N PRO A 353 11.39 5.66 14.43
CA PRO A 353 11.00 4.76 13.37
C PRO A 353 11.07 3.31 13.87
N SER A 354 10.13 2.47 13.43
CA SER A 354 9.97 1.10 13.89
C SER A 354 9.22 0.27 12.85
N LEU A 355 9.29 -1.05 12.99
CA LEU A 355 8.41 -1.99 12.30
C LEU A 355 7.38 -2.53 13.29
N ILE A 356 6.10 -2.43 12.95
CA ILE A 356 5.01 -2.99 13.76
C ILE A 356 4.30 -4.09 12.98
N ASP A 357 3.74 -5.06 13.69
CA ASP A 357 2.86 -6.04 13.05
C ASP A 357 1.64 -5.34 12.45
N LEU A 358 1.19 -5.83 11.30
CA LEU A 358 -0.01 -5.33 10.65
C LEU A 358 -1.22 -5.39 11.61
N ALA A 359 -1.33 -6.46 12.41
CA ALA A 359 -2.36 -6.58 13.44
C ALA A 359 -2.27 -5.49 14.52
N ASP A 360 -1.05 -5.14 14.96
CA ASP A 360 -0.85 -4.11 15.97
C ASP A 360 -1.22 -2.70 15.48
N ALA A 361 -1.07 -2.43 14.18
CA ALA A 361 -1.57 -1.19 13.59
C ALA A 361 -3.09 -1.04 13.80
N PHE A 362 -3.84 -2.13 13.62
CA PHE A 362 -5.28 -2.13 13.84
C PHE A 362 -5.67 -2.07 15.31
N LYS A 363 -4.88 -2.70 16.20
CA LYS A 363 -5.05 -2.53 17.67
C LYS A 363 -4.86 -1.07 18.06
N ARG A 364 -3.88 -0.36 17.49
CA ARG A 364 -3.66 1.08 17.72
C ARG A 364 -4.86 1.92 17.27
N LEU A 365 -5.44 1.65 16.10
CA LEU A 365 -6.66 2.36 15.66
C LEU A 365 -7.82 2.18 16.64
N LYS A 366 -8.02 0.95 17.14
CA LYS A 366 -9.04 0.65 18.15
C LYS A 366 -8.77 1.41 19.45
N ALA A 367 -7.53 1.43 19.92
CA ALA A 367 -7.13 2.15 21.13
C ALA A 367 -7.32 3.67 21.02
N MET A 368 -7.23 4.23 19.82
CA MET A 368 -7.51 5.65 19.54
C MET A 368 -9.02 5.98 19.50
N GLY A 369 -9.90 5.00 19.71
CA GLY A 369 -11.35 5.18 19.62
C GLY A 369 -11.84 5.47 18.20
N LEU A 370 -10.96 5.30 17.20
CA LEU A 370 -11.30 5.55 15.80
C LEU A 370 -12.14 4.42 15.20
N VAL A 371 -12.17 3.26 15.86
CA VAL A 371 -12.94 2.08 15.47
C VAL A 371 -13.79 1.68 16.67
N LYS A 372 -15.12 1.67 16.51
CA LYS A 372 -16.00 1.23 17.60
C LYS A 372 -15.85 -0.27 17.83
N ALA A 373 -15.79 -0.68 19.10
CA ALA A 373 -15.92 -2.08 19.45
C ALA A 373 -17.36 -2.50 19.12
N ASP A 374 -17.47 -3.43 18.17
CA ASP A 374 -18.66 -4.15 17.76
C ASP A 374 -19.78 -3.30 17.11
N SER A 375 -19.91 -3.48 15.79
CA SER A 375 -21.16 -3.29 15.04
C SER A 375 -21.76 -4.64 14.69
#